data_AF-A0A4Q3EFP8-F1
#
_entry.id   AF-A0A4Q3EFP8-F1
#
_cell.length_a   1.000
_cell.length_b   1.000
_cell.length_c   1.000
_cell.angle_alpha   90.00
_cell.angle_beta   90.00
_cell.angle_gamma   90.00
#
_symmetry.space_group_name_H-M   'P 1'
#
loop_
_entity.id
_entity.type
_entity.pdbx_description
1 polymer ?
#
loop_
_entity_poly.entity_id
_entity_poly.type
_entity_poly.pdbx_seq_one_letter_code
_entity_poly.pdbx_strand_id
1 'polypeptide(L)' 'FAHFSAIQGDGFKTLAEGQKVRFTVTDGKKGPQAENITKI' A
#
# COMPACT_ATOMS: atom_id res chain seq x y z
N PHE A 1 -3.39 -3.92 -7.20
CA PHE A 1 -3.13 -2.45 -7.32
C PHE A 1 -2.91 -1.85 -5.93
N ALA A 2 -2.11 -0.79 -5.78
CA ALA A 2 -1.88 -0.11 -4.50
C ALA A 2 -2.18 1.39 -4.64
N HIS A 3 -3.11 1.91 -3.84
CA HIS A 3 -3.40 3.34 -3.79
C HIS A 3 -2.62 4.01 -2.65
N PHE A 4 -2.17 5.26 -2.82
CA PHE A 4 -1.38 5.95 -1.81
C PHE A 4 -2.11 6.07 -0.45
N SER A 5 -3.44 6.11 -0.46
CA SER A 5 -4.24 6.19 0.77
C SER A 5 -4.06 4.96 1.68
N ALA A 6 -3.69 3.81 1.11
CA ALA A 6 -3.48 2.57 1.84
C ALA A 6 -2.12 2.50 2.57
N ILE A 7 -1.20 3.45 2.27
CA ILE A 7 0.10 3.55 2.93
C ILE A 7 -0.09 4.12 4.33
N GLN A 8 0.45 3.39 5.32
CA GLN A 8 0.46 3.75 6.72
C GLN A 8 1.67 4.63 7.04
N GLY A 9 1.49 5.50 8.04
CA GLY A 9 2.50 6.46 8.49
C GLY A 9 2.12 7.92 8.22
N ASP A 10 2.85 8.81 8.87
CA ASP A 10 2.62 10.24 8.83
C ASP A 10 3.38 10.92 7.67
N GLY A 11 2.89 12.08 7.24
CA GLY A 11 3.48 12.86 6.16
C GLY A 11 3.14 12.33 4.76
N PHE A 12 4.09 12.43 3.83
CA PHE A 12 3.86 12.12 2.43
C PHE A 12 3.82 10.60 2.19
N LYS A 13 2.64 10.10 1.79
CA LYS A 13 2.36 8.68 1.55
C LYS A 13 2.90 8.22 0.19
N THR A 14 4.19 7.90 0.16
CA THR A 14 4.88 7.36 -1.02
C THR A 14 5.74 6.14 -0.69
N LEU A 15 6.00 5.34 -1.73
CA LEU A 15 6.94 4.23 -1.72
C LEU A 15 8.02 4.50 -2.76
N ALA A 16 9.27 4.23 -2.41
CA ALA A 16 10.36 4.23 -3.36
C ALA A 16 10.36 2.94 -4.19
N GLU A 17 10.92 2.99 -5.40
CA GLU A 17 11.17 1.79 -6.20
C GLU A 17 12.08 0.82 -5.42
N GLY A 18 11.75 -0.47 -5.47
CA GLY A 18 12.49 -1.51 -4.73
C GLY A 18 12.23 -1.53 -3.22
N GLN A 19 11.41 -0.63 -2.69
CA GLN A 19 11.08 -0.60 -1.26
C GLN A 19 10.28 -1.85 -0.85
N LYS A 20 10.79 -2.57 0.15
CA LYS A 20 10.09 -3.69 0.74
C LYS A 20 8.95 -3.19 1.62
N VAL A 21 7.80 -3.82 1.47
CA VAL A 21 6.59 -3.48 2.21
C VAL A 21 5.85 -4.74 2.63
N ARG A 22 5.07 -4.61 3.69
CA ARG A 22 4.05 -5.58 4.09
C ARG A 22 2.68 -4.99 3.86
N PHE A 23 1.74 -5.79 3.38
CA PHE A 23 0.37 -5.38 3.12
C PHE A 23 -0.57 -6.58 3.19
N THR A 24 -1.87 -6.30 3.22
CA THR A 24 -2.93 -7.29 3.09
C THR A 24 -3.61 -7.14 1.73
N VAL A 25 -3.99 -8.25 1.09
CA VAL A 25 -4.74 -8.25 -0.17
C VAL A 25 -6.24 -8.26 0.13
N THR A 26 -7.00 -7.36 -0.50
CA THR A 26 -8.47 -7.32 -0.44
C THR A 26 -9.05 -7.24 -1.84
N ASP A 27 -10.29 -7.70 -2.02
CA ASP A 27 -11.01 -7.56 -3.30
C ASP A 27 -11.65 -6.18 -3.41
N GLY A 28 -11.11 -5.35 -4.30
CA GLY A 28 -11.61 -4.02 -4.58
C GLY A 28 -12.53 -3.96 -5.80
N LYS A 29 -13.11 -2.79 -6.04
CA LYS A 29 -13.99 -2.52 -7.20
C LYS A 29 -13.34 -2.77 -8.58
N LYS A 30 -12.00 -2.85 -8.63
CA LYS A 30 -11.20 -3.10 -9.84
C LYS A 30 -10.35 -4.38 -9.73
N GLY A 31 -10.76 -5.31 -8.87
CA GLY A 31 -10.01 -6.53 -8.55
C GLY A 31 -9.08 -6.36 -7.34
N PRO A 32 -8.13 -7.29 -7.14
CA PRO A 32 -7.28 -7.34 -5.96
C PRO A 32 -6.46 -6.06 -5.73
N GLN A 33 -6.56 -5.51 -4.53
CA GLN A 33 -5.85 -4.31 -4.09
C GLN A 33 -5.10 -4.53 -2.78
N ALA A 34 -4.08 -3.71 -2.55
CA ALA A 34 -3.27 -3.73 -1.33
C ALA A 34 -3.81 -2.73 -0.30
N GLU A 35 -4.00 -3.20 0.93
CA GLU A 35 -4.40 -2.43 2.10
C GLU A 35 -3.38 -2.54 3.24
N ASN A 36 -3.45 -1.61 4.19
CA ASN A 36 -2.57 -1.58 5.37
C ASN A 36 -1.08 -1.67 5.02
N ILE A 37 -0.66 -0.93 3.99
CA ILE A 37 0.71 -1.00 3.46
C ILE A 37 1.66 -0.35 4.47
N THR A 38 2.63 -1.11 4.96
CA THR A 38 3.64 -0.70 5.93
C THR A 38 5.04 -0.93 5.35
N LYS A 39 5.93 0.05 5.54
CA LYS A 39 7.33 -0.03 5.13
C LYS A 39 8.06 -1.03 6.05
N ILE A 40 8.90 -1.89 5.48
CA ILE A 40 9.77 -2.83 6.22
C ILE A 40 11.15 -2.20 6.38
#